data_AF-T1I311-F1
#
_entry.id   AF-T1I311-F1
#
_cell.length_a   1.000
_cell.length_b   1.000
_cell.length_c   1.000
_cell.angle_alpha   90.00
_cell.angle_beta   90.00
_cell.angle_gamma   90.00
#
_symmetry.space_group_name_H-M   'P 1'
#
loop_
_entity.id
_entity.type
_entity.pdbx_description
1 polymer ?
#
loop_
_entity_poly.entity_id
_entity_poly.type
_entity_poly.pdbx_seq_one_letter_code
_entity_poly.pdbx_strand_id
1 'polypeptide(L)'
;MLMFRSRRNALIKRLWKARLGGSDEEGREIRKWLLRRLTEDQLDTLAAAIESRGGGSADCVLVDQLEECPSPELLCCQVWRWPDLHSTRQLKKLPMCKSGVLAGSNCCNPYHWSRLCQAEF
;
A
#
# COMPACT_ATOMS: atom_id res chain seq x y z
N MET A 1 -26.73 17.28 -15.09
CA MET A 1 -26.51 16.37 -13.95
C MET A 1 -25.00 16.20 -13.79
N LEU A 2 -24.37 16.98 -12.92
CA LEU A 2 -22.91 16.91 -12.72
C LEU A 2 -22.58 15.53 -12.15
N MET A 3 -21.91 14.69 -12.93
CA MET A 3 -21.32 13.46 -12.42
C MET A 3 -20.30 13.85 -11.34
N PHE A 4 -20.71 13.87 -10.08
CA PHE A 4 -19.78 13.78 -8.97
C PHE A 4 -19.05 12.44 -9.13
N ARG A 5 -17.90 12.47 -9.80
CA ARG A 5 -16.92 11.39 -9.64
C ARG A 5 -16.65 11.34 -8.15
N SER A 6 -17.16 10.31 -7.47
CA SER A 6 -16.92 10.08 -6.05
C SER A 6 -15.43 10.33 -5.75
N ARG A 7 -15.13 11.13 -4.72
CA ARG A 7 -13.76 11.49 -4.33
C ARG A 7 -12.86 10.25 -4.27
N ARG A 8 -13.40 9.14 -3.77
CA ARG A 8 -12.84 7.78 -3.89
C ARG A 8 -12.31 7.40 -5.27
N ASN A 9 -13.10 7.56 -6.34
CA ASN A 9 -12.68 7.22 -7.70
C ASN A 9 -11.52 8.09 -8.20
N ALA A 10 -11.44 9.35 -7.75
CA ALA A 10 -10.31 10.21 -8.07
C ALA A 10 -9.03 9.73 -7.36
N LEU A 11 -9.13 9.38 -6.07
CA LEU A 11 -8.01 8.82 -5.29
C LEU A 11 -7.50 7.50 -5.87
N ILE A 12 -8.40 6.57 -6.17
CA ILE A 12 -8.05 5.29 -6.80
C ILE A 12 -7.30 5.54 -8.12
N LYS A 13 -7.80 6.44 -8.99
CA LYS A 13 -7.11 6.77 -10.24
C LYS A 13 -5.71 7.36 -10.04
N ARG A 14 -5.51 8.19 -9.02
CA ARG A 14 -4.19 8.73 -8.66
C ARG A 14 -3.23 7.60 -8.26
N LEU A 15 -3.69 6.71 -7.37
CA LEU A 15 -2.92 5.55 -6.91
C LEU A 15 -2.53 4.60 -8.06
N TRP A 16 -3.43 4.35 -9.02
CA TRP A 16 -3.13 3.53 -10.21
C TRP A 16 -2.07 4.15 -11.11
N LYS A 17 -2.09 5.47 -11.27
CA LYS A 17 -1.10 6.20 -12.08
C LYS A 17 0.30 6.20 -11.46
N ALA A 18 0.39 6.14 -10.14
CA ALA A 18 1.66 6.18 -9.41
C ALA A 18 2.40 4.83 -9.34
N ARG A 19 1.86 3.75 -9.92
CA ARG A 19 2.46 2.41 -9.87
C ARG A 19 3.73 2.32 -10.73
N LEU A 20 4.73 1.58 -10.26
CA LEU A 20 6.06 1.45 -10.88
C LEU A 20 6.23 0.29 -11.89
N GLY A 21 5.24 -0.59 -12.09
CA GLY A 21 5.33 -1.72 -13.05
C GLY A 21 3.95 -2.17 -13.54
N GLY A 22 3.83 -2.91 -14.65
CA GLY A 22 2.50 -3.26 -15.17
C GLY A 22 2.43 -4.22 -16.36
N SER A 23 2.13 -5.48 -16.06
CA SER A 23 1.41 -6.41 -16.94
C SER A 23 0.76 -7.58 -16.17
N ASP A 24 1.12 -7.78 -14.90
CA ASP A 24 0.56 -8.85 -14.07
C ASP A 24 -0.94 -8.61 -13.78
N GLU A 25 -1.77 -9.34 -14.52
CA GLU A 25 -3.23 -9.27 -14.54
C GLU A 25 -3.83 -9.85 -13.25
N GLU A 26 -3.23 -10.90 -12.69
CA GLU A 26 -3.64 -11.50 -11.41
C GLU A 26 -3.39 -10.53 -10.25
N GLY A 27 -2.19 -9.95 -10.19
CA GLY A 27 -1.91 -8.88 -9.25
C GLY A 27 -2.82 -7.66 -9.45
N ARG A 28 -3.38 -7.43 -10.65
CA ARG A 28 -4.28 -6.28 -10.91
C ARG A 28 -5.58 -6.42 -10.15
N GLU A 29 -6.17 -7.60 -10.12
CA GLU A 29 -7.44 -7.82 -9.43
C GLU A 29 -7.28 -7.74 -7.91
N ILE A 30 -6.22 -8.33 -7.35
CA ILE A 30 -5.92 -8.22 -5.91
C ILE A 30 -5.69 -6.75 -5.52
N ARG A 31 -4.98 -5.97 -6.35
CA ARG A 31 -4.80 -4.52 -6.13
C ARG A 31 -6.11 -3.76 -6.15
N LYS A 32 -6.99 -4.02 -7.12
CA LYS A 32 -8.32 -3.39 -7.17
C LYS A 32 -9.14 -3.75 -5.93
N TRP A 33 -9.10 -5.01 -5.54
CA TRP A 33 -9.81 -5.51 -4.38
C TRP A 33 -9.33 -4.83 -3.08
N LEU A 34 -8.02 -4.71 -2.89
CA LEU A 34 -7.43 -4.02 -1.73
C LEU A 34 -7.89 -2.56 -1.67
N LEU A 35 -7.77 -1.82 -2.78
CA LEU A 35 -8.19 -0.41 -2.83
C LEU A 35 -9.69 -0.23 -2.61
N ARG A 36 -10.51 -1.23 -2.95
CA ARG A 36 -11.96 -1.23 -2.68
C ARG A 36 -12.27 -1.48 -1.21
N ARG A 37 -11.37 -2.11 -0.44
CA ARG A 37 -11.54 -2.36 1.00
C ARG A 37 -11.19 -1.15 1.87
N LEU A 38 -10.26 -0.31 1.42
CA LEU A 38 -9.83 0.88 2.17
C LEU A 38 -10.93 1.95 2.27
N THR A 39 -10.99 2.68 3.39
CA THR A 39 -11.87 3.85 3.52
C THR A 39 -11.39 5.02 2.65
N GLU A 40 -12.19 6.07 2.49
CA GLU A 40 -11.78 7.24 1.71
C GLU A 40 -10.57 7.94 2.34
N ASP A 41 -10.54 8.09 3.67
CA ASP A 41 -9.43 8.69 4.40
C ASP A 41 -8.15 7.85 4.27
N GLN A 42 -8.27 6.52 4.34
CA GLN A 42 -7.13 5.62 4.13
C GLN A 42 -6.55 5.72 2.71
N LEU A 43 -7.41 5.87 1.70
CA LEU A 43 -6.97 6.09 0.32
C LEU A 43 -6.30 7.45 0.14
N ASP A 44 -6.80 8.48 0.81
CA ASP A 44 -6.23 9.83 0.80
C ASP A 44 -4.83 9.84 1.44
N THR A 45 -4.70 9.26 2.64
CA THR A 45 -3.42 9.05 3.34
C THR A 45 -2.43 8.26 2.49
N LEU A 46 -2.87 7.16 1.87
CA LEU A 46 -2.01 6.35 1.02
C LEU A 46 -1.54 7.15 -0.21
N ALA A 47 -2.44 7.88 -0.86
CA ALA A 47 -2.11 8.71 -2.01
C ALA A 47 -1.12 9.81 -1.65
N ALA A 48 -1.33 10.52 -0.53
CA ALA A 48 -0.42 11.54 -0.03
C ALA A 48 0.97 10.97 0.27
N ALA A 49 1.05 9.80 0.92
CA ALA A 49 2.31 9.14 1.21
C ALA A 49 3.09 8.76 -0.07
N ILE A 50 2.39 8.28 -1.10
CA ILE A 50 2.99 7.89 -2.38
C ILE A 50 3.47 9.10 -3.18
N GLU A 51 2.65 10.14 -3.28
CA GLU A 51 2.97 11.35 -4.03
C GLU A 51 4.12 12.14 -3.39
N SER A 52 4.14 12.21 -2.06
CA SER A 52 5.23 12.84 -1.31
C SER A 52 6.50 11.99 -1.22
N ARG A 53 6.48 10.76 -1.71
CA ARG A 53 7.55 9.77 -1.54
C ARG A 53 7.96 9.55 -0.08
N GLY A 54 6.99 9.56 0.82
CA GLY A 54 7.20 9.47 2.27
C GLY A 54 7.65 10.79 2.91
N GLY A 55 7.58 11.91 2.19
CA GLY A 55 7.79 13.25 2.73
C GLY A 55 6.60 13.71 3.58
N GLY A 56 6.83 13.92 4.87
CA GLY A 56 5.82 14.40 5.82
C GLY A 56 5.35 13.34 6.82
N SER A 57 4.39 13.70 7.68
CA SER A 57 3.78 12.78 8.65
C SER A 57 2.74 11.89 7.95
N ALA A 58 3.19 10.84 7.28
CA ALA A 58 2.27 9.87 6.69
C ALA A 58 1.74 8.93 7.79
N ASP A 59 0.43 8.94 8.01
CA ASP A 59 -0.24 8.05 8.96
C ASP A 59 -0.24 6.58 8.50
N CYS A 60 -0.53 5.68 9.45
CA CYS A 60 -0.70 4.26 9.14
C CYS A 60 -1.96 4.03 8.30
N VAL A 61 -1.86 3.13 7.33
CA VAL A 61 -3.00 2.61 6.58
C VAL A 61 -3.23 1.18 7.05
N LEU A 62 -4.12 1.00 8.03
CA LEU A 62 -4.37 -0.29 8.66
C LEU A 62 -5.36 -1.11 7.82
N VAL A 63 -5.00 -2.37 7.59
CA VAL A 63 -5.84 -3.35 6.91
C VAL A 63 -5.91 -4.59 7.78
N ASP A 64 -7.11 -5.11 7.97
CA ASP A 64 -7.32 -6.37 8.68
C ASP A 64 -6.71 -7.55 7.90
N GLN A 65 -6.55 -8.69 8.54
CA GLN A 65 -6.14 -9.91 7.83
C GLN A 65 -7.23 -10.33 6.84
N LEU A 66 -6.80 -10.59 5.61
CA LEU A 66 -7.68 -10.85 4.47
C LEU A 66 -7.17 -12.09 3.73
N GLU A 67 -8.06 -13.04 3.46
CA GLU A 67 -7.69 -14.30 2.78
C GLU A 67 -7.25 -14.03 1.34
N GLU A 68 -7.91 -13.09 0.65
CA GLU A 68 -7.63 -12.73 -0.74
C GLU A 68 -6.37 -11.87 -0.90
N CYS A 69 -5.85 -11.31 0.20
CA CYS A 69 -4.63 -10.52 0.22
C CYS A 69 -3.85 -10.81 1.51
N PRO A 70 -3.12 -11.94 1.56
CA PRO A 70 -2.47 -12.40 2.78
C PRO A 70 -1.32 -11.48 3.24
N SER A 71 -0.81 -10.60 2.37
CA SER A 71 0.28 -9.67 2.68
C SER A 71 0.06 -8.32 2.01
N PRO A 72 -0.89 -7.49 2.51
CA PRO A 72 -1.19 -6.20 1.91
C PRO A 72 0.01 -5.25 1.93
N GLU A 73 0.88 -5.34 2.93
CA GLU A 73 2.14 -4.60 2.99
C GLU A 73 3.11 -4.95 1.86
N LEU A 74 3.22 -6.23 1.52
CA LEU A 74 4.06 -6.71 0.44
C LEU A 74 3.55 -6.17 -0.89
N LEU A 75 2.23 -6.33 -1.12
CA LEU A 75 1.58 -5.85 -2.34
C LEU A 75 1.77 -4.34 -2.51
N CYS A 76 1.50 -3.54 -1.48
CA CYS A 76 1.67 -2.09 -1.54
C CYS A 76 3.13 -1.70 -1.79
N CYS A 77 4.09 -2.31 -1.10
CA CYS A 77 5.51 -2.05 -1.32
C CYS A 77 5.94 -2.41 -2.75
N GLN A 78 5.45 -3.53 -3.28
CA GLN A 78 5.76 -3.97 -4.63
C GLN A 78 5.23 -3.01 -5.70
N VAL A 79 4.02 -2.48 -5.48
CA VAL A 79 3.34 -1.60 -6.44
C VAL A 79 3.98 -0.22 -6.52
N TRP A 80 4.30 0.40 -5.40
CA TRP A 80 4.69 1.82 -5.36
C TRP A 80 6.16 2.07 -5.03
N ARG A 81 6.95 1.04 -4.66
CA ARG A 81 8.37 1.22 -4.30
C ARG A 81 9.31 0.22 -4.96
N TRP A 82 9.07 -1.08 -4.81
CA TRP A 82 10.02 -2.14 -5.19
C TRP A 82 9.33 -3.26 -5.99
N PRO A 83 9.17 -3.12 -7.32
CA PRO A 83 8.48 -4.12 -8.16
C PRO A 83 9.07 -5.53 -8.09
N ASP A 84 10.35 -5.63 -7.74
CA ASP A 84 11.16 -6.84 -7.61
C ASP A 84 11.11 -7.46 -6.19
N LEU A 85 10.16 -7.05 -5.36
CA LEU A 85 9.94 -7.62 -4.03
C LEU A 85 9.13 -8.92 -4.13
N HIS A 86 9.61 -9.99 -3.50
CA HIS A 86 9.02 -11.33 -3.62
C HIS A 86 8.45 -11.86 -2.30
N SER A 87 8.93 -11.36 -1.16
CA SER A 87 8.54 -11.87 0.16
C SER A 87 8.53 -10.78 1.23
N THR A 88 7.62 -10.92 2.20
CA THR A 88 7.59 -10.11 3.42
C THR A 88 8.88 -10.23 4.24
N ARG A 89 9.66 -11.31 4.07
CA ARG A 89 10.98 -11.47 4.70
C ARG A 89 12.01 -10.44 4.24
N GLN A 90 11.77 -9.79 3.10
CA GLN A 90 12.60 -8.71 2.58
C GLN A 90 12.18 -7.33 3.12
N LEU A 91 11.18 -7.27 4.01
CA LEU A 91 10.66 -6.04 4.58
C LEU A 91 10.89 -5.99 6.09
N LYS A 92 11.21 -4.79 6.58
CA LYS A 92 11.26 -4.46 8.00
C LYS A 92 10.42 -3.23 8.28
N LYS A 93 9.50 -3.35 9.24
CA LYS A 93 8.65 -2.25 9.68
C LYS A 93 9.50 -1.15 10.34
N LEU A 94 9.23 0.10 10.01
CA LEU A 94 9.91 1.26 10.58
C LEU A 94 9.33 1.64 11.96
N PRO A 95 10.13 2.17 12.90
CA PRO A 95 9.67 2.50 14.25
C PRO A 95 8.54 3.53 14.32
N MET A 96 8.42 4.41 13.32
CA MET A 96 7.35 5.39 13.22
C MET A 96 5.96 4.77 12.94
N CYS A 97 5.94 3.51 12.50
CA CYS A 97 4.70 2.81 12.24
C CYS A 97 4.05 2.36 13.56
N LYS A 98 2.88 2.90 13.87
CA LYS A 98 2.11 2.56 15.07
C LYS A 98 1.24 1.30 14.91
N SER A 99 1.39 0.56 13.80
CA SER A 99 0.65 -0.69 13.59
C SER A 99 1.23 -1.84 14.40
N GLY A 100 0.37 -2.72 14.92
CA GLY A 100 0.75 -3.79 15.85
C GLY A 100 0.36 -3.53 17.31
N VAL A 101 -0.26 -2.38 17.62
CA VAL A 101 -0.96 -2.16 18.90
C VAL A 101 -2.25 -3.00 18.97
N LEU A 102 -2.88 -3.24 17.81
CA LEU A 102 -4.09 -4.05 17.66
C LEU A 102 -3.75 -5.36 16.94
N ALA A 103 -3.95 -6.49 17.63
CA ALA A 103 -3.73 -7.82 17.08
C ALA A 103 -4.55 -8.03 15.80
N GLY A 104 -3.92 -8.55 14.74
CA GLY A 104 -4.59 -8.86 13.46
C GLY A 104 -4.69 -7.73 12.43
N SER A 105 -4.23 -6.51 12.76
CA SER A 105 -4.17 -5.38 11.80
C SER A 105 -2.74 -5.09 11.36
N ASN A 106 -2.49 -5.01 10.05
CA ASN A 106 -1.17 -4.66 9.52
C ASN A 106 -1.22 -3.35 8.71
N CYS A 107 -0.11 -2.60 8.73
CA CYS A 107 -0.02 -1.37 7.96
C CYS A 107 0.43 -1.65 6.53
N CYS A 108 -0.38 -1.24 5.56
CA CYS A 108 -0.04 -1.39 4.15
C CYS A 108 0.60 -0.12 3.53
N ASN A 109 0.81 0.95 4.31
CA ASN A 109 1.54 2.14 3.83
C ASN A 109 3.00 1.74 3.48
N PRO A 110 3.42 1.82 2.21
CA PRO A 110 4.73 1.32 1.79
C PRO A 110 5.89 2.13 2.36
N TYR A 111 5.67 3.37 2.84
CA TYR A 111 6.70 4.20 3.48
C TYR A 111 6.86 3.93 4.98
N HIS A 112 6.07 3.01 5.54
CA HIS A 112 6.28 2.50 6.90
C HIS A 112 7.12 1.21 6.91
N TRP A 113 7.64 0.82 5.75
CA TRP A 113 8.49 -0.35 5.58
C TRP A 113 9.83 0.06 4.95
N SER A 114 10.88 -0.65 5.36
CA SER A 114 12.22 -0.59 4.75
C SER A 114 12.50 -1.93 4.08
N ARG A 115 13.21 -1.90 2.95
CA ARG A 115 13.71 -3.11 2.31
C ARG A 115 14.97 -3.54 3.05
N LEU A 116 15.02 -4.81 3.43
CA LEU A 116 16.21 -5.44 3.97
C LEU A 116 17.18 -5.74 2.83
N CYS A 117 18.44 -5.36 2.99
CA CYS A 117 19.52 -5.79 2.12
C CYS A 117 19.69 -7.31 2.28
N GLN A 118 19.70 -8.04 1.15
CA GLN A 118 20.18 -9.41 1.17
C GLN A 118 21.71 -9.36 1.28
N ALA A 119 22.28 -10.17 2.17
CA ALA A 119 23.73 -10.32 2.22
C ALA A 119 24.17 -11.01 0.93
N GLU A 120 25.14 -10.40 0.23
CA GLU A 120 25.84 -11.06 -0.88
C GLU A 120 26.72 -12.14 -0.25
N PHE A 121 26.51 -13.40 -0.63
CA PHE A 121 27.34 -14.55 -0.26
C PHE A 121 28.07 -15.05 -1.50
#